data_AF-A0A7J3VSY1-F1
#
_entry.id   AF-A0A7J3VSY1-F1
#
_cell.length_a   1.000
_cell.length_b   1.000
_cell.length_c   1.000
_cell.angle_alpha   90.00
_cell.angle_beta   90.00
_cell.angle_gamma   90.00
#
_symmetry.space_group_name_H-M   'P 1'
#
loop_
_entity.id
_entity.type
_entity.pdbx_description
1 polymer ?
#
loop_
_entity_poly.entity_id
_entity_poly.type
_entity_poly.pdbx_seq_one_letter_code
_entity_poly.pdbx_strand_id
1 'polypeptide(L)'
;MKVWPLLAKEVRELFNEKTILVGVVLMPLIVFPLLGTVFTLASETGDEPQARQTLLFIDMDGGRYAAVYQQALRTAGFNLLVVHGSDVVGLMKSHQARAAIVVGQGFTQSLIDGKRAVAELYVLITSASLSEVQRVSSIESHVSKAIEVVGETIAAESNVPVQLYKKPISLAGGLIYRDRLMTAQEVQTMFQQYLSTTLFVPIVLLIVVSTSGTVAATSVGLEKEAKTLEMLLTLPISRMSILAAKLM
;
A
#
# COMPACT_ATOMS: atom_id res chain seq x y z
N MET A 1 51.69 4.65 5.76
CA MET A 1 51.54 3.29 5.19
C MET A 1 50.56 3.34 4.02
N LYS A 2 50.89 2.77 2.86
CA LYS A 2 50.00 2.79 1.67
C LYS A 2 49.01 1.63 1.80
N VAL A 3 47.78 1.94 2.20
CA VAL A 3 46.67 0.99 2.42
C VAL A 3 46.02 0.51 1.11
N TRP A 4 46.13 1.31 0.06
CA TRP A 4 45.50 1.06 -1.25
C TRP A 4 45.86 -0.30 -1.91
N PRO A 5 47.13 -0.74 -1.94
CA PRO A 5 47.50 -2.02 -2.55
C PRO A 5 46.95 -3.22 -1.76
N LEU A 6 46.80 -3.07 -0.43
CA LEU A 6 46.20 -4.07 0.45
C LEU A 6 44.71 -4.19 0.12
N LEU A 7 44.01 -3.05 0.11
CA LEU A 7 42.58 -2.96 -0.17
C LEU A 7 42.23 -3.52 -1.56
N ALA A 8 43.06 -3.23 -2.58
CA ALA A 8 42.90 -3.77 -3.91
C ALA A 8 43.11 -5.30 -3.97
N LYS A 9 43.99 -5.84 -3.13
CA LYS A 9 44.21 -7.29 -3.00
C LYS A 9 42.99 -7.96 -2.36
N GLU A 10 42.54 -7.47 -1.19
CA GLU A 10 41.37 -8.00 -0.49
C GLU A 10 40.11 -7.99 -1.38
N VAL A 11 39.85 -6.89 -2.09
CA VAL A 11 38.70 -6.80 -3.01
C VAL A 11 38.82 -7.83 -4.13
N ARG A 12 39.99 -7.97 -4.75
CA ARG A 12 40.22 -8.95 -5.82
C ARG A 12 40.06 -10.39 -5.33
N GLU A 13 40.44 -10.64 -4.08
CA GLU A 13 40.32 -11.94 -3.42
C GLU A 13 38.85 -12.28 -3.10
N LEU A 14 38.08 -11.29 -2.61
CA LEU A 14 36.62 -11.40 -2.41
C LEU A 14 35.87 -11.70 -3.72
N PHE A 15 36.25 -11.05 -4.83
CA PHE A 15 35.65 -11.31 -6.15
C PHE A 15 36.02 -12.69 -6.73
N ASN A 16 37.15 -13.28 -6.30
CA ASN A 16 37.58 -14.61 -6.75
C ASN A 16 36.92 -15.76 -5.97
N GLU A 17 36.42 -15.50 -4.76
CA GLU A 17 35.57 -16.46 -4.05
C GLU A 17 34.18 -16.50 -4.68
N LYS A 18 34.00 -17.47 -5.60
CA LYS A 18 32.76 -17.71 -6.34
C LYS A 18 31.52 -17.79 -5.43
N THR A 19 31.67 -18.31 -4.21
CA THR A 19 30.59 -18.41 -3.21
C THR A 19 30.13 -17.03 -2.74
N ILE A 20 31.05 -16.09 -2.51
CA ILE A 20 30.74 -14.71 -2.11
C ILE A 20 30.12 -13.96 -3.30
N LEU A 21 30.66 -14.12 -4.50
CA LEU A 21 30.13 -13.47 -5.70
C LEU A 21 28.67 -13.89 -5.96
N VAL A 22 28.37 -15.19 -5.84
CA VAL A 22 27.01 -15.72 -6.00
C VAL A 22 26.09 -15.23 -4.87
N GLY A 23 26.55 -15.26 -3.62
CA GLY A 23 25.73 -14.82 -2.48
C GLY A 23 25.48 -13.32 -2.41
N VAL A 24 26.44 -12.48 -2.81
CA VAL A 24 26.36 -11.01 -2.69
C VAL A 24 25.81 -10.36 -3.95
N VAL A 25 26.08 -10.92 -5.14
CA VAL A 25 25.65 -10.32 -6.41
C VAL A 25 24.47 -11.08 -7.01
N LEU A 26 24.57 -12.41 -7.14
CA LEU A 26 23.56 -13.20 -7.86
C LEU A 26 22.25 -13.35 -7.05
N MET A 27 22.35 -13.62 -5.75
CA MET A 27 21.17 -13.81 -4.89
C MET A 27 20.28 -12.56 -4.81
N PRO A 28 20.78 -11.34 -4.55
CA PRO A 28 19.94 -10.14 -4.58
C PRO A 28 19.32 -9.90 -5.96
N LEU A 29 20.06 -10.19 -7.04
CA LEU A 29 19.58 -10.05 -8.41
C LEU A 29 18.41 -11.00 -8.74
N ILE A 30 18.30 -12.14 -8.05
CA ILE A 30 17.21 -13.12 -8.20
C ILE A 30 16.08 -12.82 -7.22
N VAL A 31 16.41 -12.53 -5.96
CA VAL A 31 15.44 -12.30 -4.88
C VAL A 31 14.66 -11.01 -5.09
N PHE A 32 15.29 -9.91 -5.55
CA PHE A 32 14.57 -8.66 -5.73
C PHE A 32 13.48 -8.71 -6.82
N PRO A 33 13.71 -9.29 -8.02
CA PRO A 33 12.65 -9.52 -8.98
C PRO A 33 11.54 -10.43 -8.44
N LEU A 34 11.89 -11.50 -7.72
CA LEU A 34 10.91 -12.42 -7.13
C LEU A 34 10.05 -11.75 -6.05
N LEU A 35 10.65 -10.94 -5.19
CA LEU A 35 9.89 -10.13 -4.22
C LEU A 35 9.00 -9.13 -4.97
N GLY A 36 9.55 -8.47 -6.00
CA GLY A 36 8.80 -7.58 -6.88
C GLY A 36 7.54 -8.23 -7.46
N THR A 37 7.65 -9.45 -8.00
CA THR A 37 6.50 -10.17 -8.55
C THR A 37 5.49 -10.60 -7.48
N VAL A 38 5.95 -10.99 -6.29
CA VAL A 38 5.03 -11.29 -5.18
C VAL A 38 4.28 -10.03 -4.73
N PHE A 39 4.95 -8.87 -4.67
CA PHE A 39 4.32 -7.60 -4.37
C PHE A 39 3.33 -7.16 -5.46
N THR A 40 3.65 -7.34 -6.74
CA THR A 40 2.73 -7.02 -7.84
C THR A 40 1.54 -7.97 -7.85
N LEU A 41 1.72 -9.28 -7.69
CA LEU A 41 0.61 -10.25 -7.64
C LEU A 41 -0.30 -10.05 -6.42
N ALA A 42 0.28 -9.68 -5.27
CA ALA A 42 -0.49 -9.30 -4.07
C ALA A 42 -1.27 -7.98 -4.27
N SER A 43 -0.86 -7.15 -5.23
CA SER A 43 -1.58 -5.93 -5.62
C SER A 43 -2.65 -6.24 -6.68
N GLU A 44 -2.33 -7.06 -7.68
CA GLU A 44 -3.21 -7.45 -8.79
C GLU A 44 -4.40 -8.30 -8.34
N THR A 45 -4.27 -9.08 -7.26
CA THR A 45 -5.41 -9.82 -6.67
C THR A 45 -6.50 -8.91 -6.07
N GLY A 46 -6.25 -7.59 -5.99
CA GLY A 46 -7.27 -6.58 -5.64
C GLY A 46 -7.77 -5.74 -6.82
N ASP A 47 -7.13 -5.82 -7.98
CA ASP A 47 -7.45 -5.03 -9.18
C ASP A 47 -8.16 -5.92 -10.22
N GLU A 48 -9.45 -6.17 -10.01
CA GLU A 48 -10.30 -6.52 -11.14
C GLU A 48 -10.32 -5.33 -12.13
N PRO A 49 -10.15 -5.58 -13.44
CA PRO A 49 -9.99 -4.53 -14.44
C PRO A 49 -11.24 -3.64 -14.45
N GLN A 50 -11.10 -2.41 -13.92
CA GLN A 50 -12.09 -1.33 -14.06
C GLN A 50 -13.54 -1.78 -13.82
N ALA A 51 -13.79 -2.68 -12.87
CA ALA A 51 -15.14 -2.86 -12.38
C ALA A 51 -15.54 -1.53 -11.75
N ARG A 52 -16.38 -0.75 -12.45
CA ARG A 52 -16.87 0.55 -11.99
C ARG A 52 -17.29 0.40 -10.53
N GLN A 53 -16.54 1.03 -9.63
CA GLN A 53 -16.74 0.83 -8.20
C GLN A 53 -18.18 1.23 -7.87
N THR A 54 -18.95 0.31 -7.29
CA THR A 54 -20.33 0.58 -6.89
C THR A 54 -20.30 1.58 -5.74
N LEU A 55 -20.81 2.78 -6.01
CA LEU A 55 -20.90 3.87 -5.05
C LEU A 55 -22.37 4.09 -4.71
N LEU A 56 -22.69 3.97 -3.42
CA LEU A 56 -24.03 4.27 -2.93
C LEU A 56 -24.17 5.78 -2.76
N PHE A 57 -25.17 6.39 -3.38
CA PHE A 57 -25.46 7.82 -3.23
C PHE A 57 -26.74 7.98 -2.44
N ILE A 58 -26.62 8.49 -1.22
CA ILE A 58 -27.75 8.75 -0.32
C ILE A 58 -28.15 10.21 -0.50
N ASP A 59 -29.22 10.44 -1.25
CA ASP A 59 -29.73 11.78 -1.53
C ASP A 59 -30.83 12.17 -0.54
N MET A 60 -30.59 13.21 0.26
CA MET A 60 -31.60 13.82 1.12
C MET A 60 -31.91 15.27 0.72
N ASP A 61 -31.28 15.80 -0.32
CA ASP A 61 -31.44 17.18 -0.78
C ASP A 61 -32.43 17.26 -1.96
N GLY A 62 -32.31 16.36 -2.93
CA GLY A 62 -33.15 16.33 -4.14
C GLY A 62 -33.00 17.55 -5.05
N GLY A 63 -32.00 18.39 -4.82
CA GLY A 63 -31.79 19.63 -5.55
C GLY A 63 -30.96 19.48 -6.83
N ARG A 64 -30.93 20.54 -7.64
CA ARG A 64 -30.24 20.56 -8.95
C ARG A 64 -28.75 20.22 -8.84
N TYR A 65 -28.05 20.76 -7.85
CA TYR A 65 -26.62 20.50 -7.69
C TYR A 65 -26.33 19.10 -7.14
N ALA A 66 -27.26 18.47 -6.41
CA ALA A 66 -27.16 17.05 -6.09
C ALA A 66 -27.18 16.19 -7.36
N ALA A 67 -28.06 16.48 -8.33
CA ALA A 67 -28.08 15.79 -9.61
C ALA A 67 -26.81 16.01 -10.46
N VAL A 68 -26.27 17.24 -10.47
CA VAL A 68 -24.99 17.54 -11.12
C VAL A 68 -23.86 16.73 -10.49
N TYR A 69 -23.83 16.63 -9.16
CA TYR A 69 -22.82 15.83 -8.45
C TYR A 69 -22.95 14.33 -8.74
N GLN A 70 -24.17 13.79 -8.82
CA GLN A 70 -24.41 12.42 -9.25
C GLN A 70 -23.84 12.17 -10.66
N GLN A 71 -24.07 13.09 -11.60
CA GLN A 71 -23.54 12.96 -12.96
C GLN A 71 -22.01 13.08 -12.99
N ALA A 72 -21.43 13.99 -12.22
CA ALA A 72 -19.98 14.13 -12.09
C ALA A 72 -19.32 12.85 -11.55
N LEU A 73 -19.94 12.20 -10.57
CA LEU A 73 -19.47 10.92 -10.04
C LEU A 73 -19.59 9.78 -11.08
N ARG A 74 -20.64 9.77 -11.92
CA ARG A 74 -20.74 8.80 -13.04
C ARG A 74 -19.59 8.99 -14.04
N THR A 75 -19.30 10.24 -14.39
CA THR A 75 -18.19 10.59 -15.30
C THR A 75 -16.83 10.25 -14.69
N ALA A 76 -16.69 10.35 -13.36
CA ALA A 76 -15.48 9.96 -12.64
C ALA A 76 -15.25 8.44 -12.57
N GLY A 77 -16.17 7.61 -13.09
CA GLY A 77 -16.01 6.17 -13.23
C GLY A 77 -16.80 5.32 -12.22
N PHE A 78 -17.66 5.90 -11.40
CA PHE A 78 -18.48 5.16 -10.43
C PHE A 78 -19.75 4.58 -11.05
N ASN A 79 -20.15 3.39 -10.57
CA ASN A 79 -21.49 2.86 -10.80
C ASN A 79 -22.40 3.29 -9.64
N LEU A 80 -23.21 4.33 -9.86
CA LEU A 80 -24.02 4.92 -8.79
C LEU A 80 -25.37 4.24 -8.61
N LEU A 81 -25.62 3.83 -7.36
CA LEU A 81 -26.93 3.42 -6.87
C LEU A 81 -27.48 4.54 -5.98
N VAL A 82 -28.56 5.19 -6.42
CA VAL A 82 -29.19 6.26 -5.65
C VAL A 82 -30.23 5.64 -4.72
N VAL A 83 -30.10 5.92 -3.42
CA VAL A 83 -31.01 5.43 -2.38
C VAL A 83 -31.37 6.56 -1.44
N HIS A 84 -32.43 6.35 -0.67
CA HIS A 84 -32.90 7.31 0.33
C HIS A 84 -32.96 6.61 1.68
N GLY A 85 -32.49 7.29 2.73
CA GLY A 85 -32.53 6.79 4.09
C GLY A 85 -31.42 7.39 4.95
N SER A 86 -31.54 7.22 6.27
CA SER A 86 -30.60 7.76 7.26
C SER A 86 -29.58 6.74 7.76
N ASP A 87 -29.88 5.44 7.65
CA ASP A 87 -28.98 4.36 8.09
C ASP A 87 -27.94 4.02 7.01
N VAL A 88 -26.83 4.77 7.01
CA VAL A 88 -25.74 4.58 6.04
C VAL A 88 -25.16 3.17 6.10
N VAL A 89 -24.90 2.64 7.29
CA VAL A 89 -24.25 1.33 7.47
C VAL A 89 -25.17 0.21 7.02
N GLY A 90 -26.46 0.26 7.40
CA GLY A 90 -27.47 -0.70 6.97
C GLY A 90 -27.69 -0.67 5.45
N LEU A 91 -27.76 0.52 4.85
CA LEU A 91 -27.93 0.66 3.40
C LEU A 91 -26.71 0.13 2.65
N MET A 92 -25.48 0.45 3.08
CA MET A 92 -24.26 -0.09 2.49
C MET A 92 -24.23 -1.62 2.52
N LYS A 93 -24.66 -2.24 3.63
CA LYS A 93 -24.76 -3.70 3.74
C LYS A 93 -25.81 -4.29 2.78
N SER A 94 -27.01 -3.71 2.76
CA SER A 94 -28.12 -4.22 1.95
C SER A 94 -27.81 -4.20 0.45
N HIS A 95 -27.05 -3.20 0.00
CA HIS A 95 -26.64 -3.04 -1.39
C HIS A 95 -25.22 -3.56 -1.68
N GLN A 96 -24.56 -4.20 -0.70
CA GLN A 96 -23.18 -4.69 -0.78
C GLN A 96 -22.20 -3.63 -1.30
N ALA A 97 -22.45 -2.36 -0.97
CA ALA A 97 -21.65 -1.23 -1.43
C ALA A 97 -20.44 -1.05 -0.52
N ARG A 98 -19.25 -0.88 -1.11
CA ARG A 98 -18.01 -0.64 -0.36
C ARG A 98 -17.75 0.84 -0.07
N ALA A 99 -18.51 1.74 -0.69
CA ALA A 99 -18.46 3.17 -0.42
C ALA A 99 -19.86 3.79 -0.52
N ALA A 100 -20.11 4.81 0.28
CA ALA A 100 -21.31 5.63 0.24
C ALA A 100 -20.97 7.11 0.34
N ILE A 101 -21.74 7.94 -0.37
CA ILE A 101 -21.73 9.39 -0.21
C ILE A 101 -23.12 9.82 0.26
N VAL A 102 -23.16 10.60 1.32
CA VAL A 102 -24.38 11.19 1.86
C VAL A 102 -24.43 12.67 1.51
N VAL A 103 -25.53 13.08 0.89
CA VAL A 103 -25.83 14.48 0.61
C VAL A 103 -27.03 14.88 1.45
N GLY A 104 -26.78 15.68 2.49
CA GLY A 104 -27.79 16.16 3.42
C GLY A 104 -28.66 17.29 2.85
N GLN A 105 -29.78 17.56 3.53
CA GLN A 105 -30.66 18.69 3.21
C GLN A 105 -29.89 20.02 3.23
N GLY A 106 -30.09 20.85 2.21
CA GLY A 106 -29.45 22.17 2.12
C GLY A 106 -28.11 22.16 1.38
N PHE A 107 -27.73 21.03 0.77
CA PHE A 107 -26.54 20.92 -0.07
C PHE A 107 -26.63 21.87 -1.28
N THR A 108 -27.73 21.79 -2.04
CA THR A 108 -27.93 22.67 -3.20
C THR A 108 -28.03 24.13 -2.76
N GLN A 109 -28.74 24.42 -1.68
CA GLN A 109 -28.89 25.79 -1.18
C GLN A 109 -27.54 26.40 -0.77
N SER A 110 -26.68 25.63 -0.12
CA SER A 110 -25.34 26.08 0.28
C SER A 110 -24.51 26.50 -0.93
N LEU A 111 -24.57 25.73 -2.03
CA LEU A 111 -23.86 26.06 -3.27
C LEU A 111 -24.44 27.30 -3.96
N ILE A 112 -25.77 27.46 -3.95
CA ILE A 112 -26.45 28.66 -4.49
C ILE A 112 -26.04 29.91 -3.69
N ASP A 113 -25.99 29.80 -2.36
CA ASP A 113 -25.63 30.89 -1.45
C ASP A 113 -24.13 31.25 -1.51
N GLY A 114 -23.34 30.60 -2.37
CA GLY A 114 -21.90 30.81 -2.46
C GLY A 114 -21.16 30.32 -1.21
N LYS A 115 -21.66 29.28 -0.54
CA LYS A 115 -21.01 28.60 0.59
C LYS A 115 -20.59 27.19 0.20
N ARG A 116 -19.60 26.65 0.90
CA ARG A 116 -19.19 25.25 0.67
C ARG A 116 -20.27 24.31 1.17
N ALA A 117 -20.71 23.40 0.31
CA ALA A 117 -21.60 22.33 0.74
C ALA A 117 -20.81 21.21 1.40
N VAL A 118 -21.45 20.45 2.30
CA VAL A 118 -20.84 19.32 2.98
C VAL A 118 -21.44 18.03 2.41
N ALA A 119 -20.58 17.09 2.03
CA ALA A 119 -20.96 15.73 1.67
C ALA A 119 -20.18 14.75 2.55
N GLU A 120 -20.84 13.69 3.03
CA GLU A 120 -20.19 12.71 3.90
C GLU A 120 -19.77 11.48 3.09
N LEU A 121 -18.47 11.19 3.02
CA LEU A 121 -17.92 10.02 2.37
C LEU A 121 -17.63 8.93 3.42
N TYR A 122 -18.24 7.77 3.22
CA TYR A 122 -18.04 6.59 4.04
C TYR A 122 -17.46 5.46 3.19
N VAL A 123 -16.34 4.87 3.64
CA VAL A 123 -15.70 3.76 2.93
C VAL A 123 -15.57 2.57 3.86
N LEU A 124 -16.06 1.42 3.41
CA LEU A 124 -15.93 0.14 4.11
C LEU A 124 -14.54 -0.44 3.85
N ILE A 125 -13.83 -0.72 4.94
CA ILE A 125 -12.58 -1.46 4.93
C ILE A 125 -12.72 -2.80 5.66
N THR A 126 -12.10 -3.84 5.12
CA THR A 126 -12.14 -5.20 5.68
C THR A 126 -10.86 -5.56 6.43
N SER A 127 -9.76 -4.87 6.14
CA SER A 127 -8.44 -5.11 6.74
C SER A 127 -7.60 -3.83 6.75
N ALA A 128 -6.56 -3.79 7.58
CA ALA A 128 -5.46 -2.86 7.39
C ALA A 128 -4.51 -3.55 6.43
N SER A 129 -4.71 -3.39 5.13
CA SER A 129 -3.76 -3.85 4.12
C SER A 129 -3.45 -2.72 3.16
N LEU A 130 -2.33 -2.83 2.45
CA LEU A 130 -1.93 -1.82 1.47
C LEU A 130 -2.97 -1.66 0.36
N SER A 131 -3.60 -2.76 -0.05
CA SER A 131 -4.69 -2.76 -1.05
C SER A 131 -5.91 -1.95 -0.58
N GLU A 132 -6.24 -1.99 0.71
CA GLU A 132 -7.35 -1.21 1.27
C GLU A 132 -7.01 0.29 1.27
N VAL A 133 -5.77 0.67 1.61
CA VAL A 133 -5.27 2.06 1.54
C VAL A 133 -5.35 2.60 0.11
N GLN A 134 -4.90 1.80 -0.86
CA GLN A 134 -4.90 2.18 -2.26
C GLN A 134 -6.33 2.37 -2.78
N ARG A 135 -7.26 1.47 -2.40
CA ARG A 135 -8.66 1.61 -2.78
C ARG A 135 -9.30 2.87 -2.19
N VAL A 136 -9.09 3.14 -0.90
CA VAL A 136 -9.59 4.37 -0.24
C VAL A 136 -9.06 5.60 -0.98
N SER A 137 -7.74 5.67 -1.22
CA SER A 137 -7.11 6.76 -1.96
C SER A 137 -7.66 6.93 -3.39
N SER A 138 -7.94 5.81 -4.08
CA SER A 138 -8.53 5.80 -5.42
C SER A 138 -9.96 6.37 -5.41
N ILE A 139 -10.80 5.94 -4.46
CA ILE A 139 -12.14 6.48 -4.26
C ILE A 139 -12.07 7.98 -4.00
N GLU A 140 -11.25 8.42 -3.04
CA GLU A 140 -11.08 9.84 -2.70
C GLU A 140 -10.60 10.67 -3.89
N SER A 141 -9.70 10.12 -4.72
CA SER A 141 -9.23 10.79 -5.93
C SER A 141 -10.34 10.96 -6.97
N HIS A 142 -11.13 9.91 -7.23
CA HIS A 142 -12.26 10.00 -8.16
C HIS A 142 -13.37 10.93 -7.65
N VAL A 143 -13.66 10.90 -6.34
CA VAL A 143 -14.60 11.83 -5.72
C VAL A 143 -14.09 13.27 -5.82
N SER A 144 -12.80 13.51 -5.59
CA SER A 144 -12.19 14.84 -5.76
C SER A 144 -12.31 15.37 -7.19
N LYS A 145 -12.10 14.52 -8.20
CA LYS A 145 -12.35 14.88 -9.61
C LYS A 145 -13.82 15.23 -9.87
N ALA A 146 -14.76 14.48 -9.29
CA ALA A 146 -16.18 14.81 -9.41
C ALA A 146 -16.51 16.17 -8.76
N ILE A 147 -15.90 16.49 -7.61
CA ILE A 147 -16.04 17.80 -6.95
C ILE A 147 -15.50 18.93 -7.83
N GLU A 148 -14.38 18.72 -8.52
CA GLU A 148 -13.81 19.68 -9.48
C GLU A 148 -14.79 19.95 -10.65
N VAL A 149 -15.38 18.90 -11.25
CA VAL A 149 -16.38 19.03 -12.32
C VAL A 149 -17.63 19.80 -11.85
N VAL A 150 -18.08 19.57 -10.61
CA VAL A 150 -19.17 20.37 -10.03
C VAL A 150 -18.77 21.85 -9.91
N GLY A 151 -17.53 22.11 -9.50
CA GLY A 151 -16.97 23.46 -9.39
C GLY A 151 -16.93 24.20 -10.72
N GLU A 152 -16.50 23.52 -11.79
CA GLU A 152 -16.51 24.04 -13.16
C GLU A 152 -17.93 24.36 -13.64
N THR A 153 -18.90 23.49 -13.34
CA THR A 153 -20.31 23.69 -13.71
C THR A 153 -20.89 24.92 -13.00
N ILE A 154 -20.62 25.09 -11.70
CA ILE A 154 -21.05 26.27 -10.93
C ILE A 154 -20.38 27.54 -11.47
N ALA A 155 -19.11 27.47 -11.85
CA ALA A 155 -18.37 28.59 -12.42
C ALA A 155 -18.92 29.06 -13.78
N ALA A 156 -19.46 28.14 -14.57
CA ALA A 156 -20.07 28.46 -15.87
C ALA A 156 -21.43 29.15 -15.73
N GLU A 157 -22.15 28.92 -14.63
CA GLU A 157 -23.55 29.32 -14.48
C GLU A 157 -23.76 30.51 -13.52
N SER A 158 -22.77 30.93 -12.74
CA SER A 158 -23.00 31.94 -11.69
C SER A 158 -21.78 32.82 -11.40
N ASN A 159 -22.04 34.07 -11.01
CA ASN A 159 -21.08 35.08 -10.56
C ASN A 159 -20.58 34.79 -9.13
N VAL A 160 -20.18 33.54 -8.88
CA VAL A 160 -19.84 32.97 -7.57
C VAL A 160 -18.39 33.32 -7.21
N PRO A 161 -18.03 33.43 -5.91
CA PRO A 161 -16.66 33.71 -5.52
C PRO A 161 -15.67 32.66 -6.04
N VAL A 162 -14.52 33.11 -6.57
CA VAL A 162 -13.43 32.27 -7.13
C VAL A 162 -12.97 31.16 -6.19
N GLN A 163 -13.17 31.36 -4.90
CA GLN A 163 -12.80 30.45 -3.81
C GLN A 163 -13.63 29.14 -3.80
N LEU A 164 -14.83 29.14 -4.40
CA LEU A 164 -15.65 27.93 -4.56
C LEU A 164 -15.30 27.13 -5.81
N TYR A 165 -14.63 27.72 -6.79
CA TYR A 165 -14.32 27.03 -8.05
C TYR A 165 -13.38 25.85 -7.87
N LYS A 166 -12.43 25.94 -6.93
CA LYS A 166 -11.46 24.87 -6.70
C LYS A 166 -12.01 23.74 -5.83
N LYS A 167 -12.87 24.04 -4.85
CA LYS A 167 -13.43 23.08 -3.89
C LYS A 167 -14.81 23.55 -3.39
N PRO A 168 -15.88 23.32 -4.18
CA PRO A 168 -17.24 23.71 -3.79
C PRO A 168 -17.82 22.82 -2.69
N ILE A 169 -17.30 21.59 -2.56
CA ILE A 169 -17.78 20.57 -1.63
C ILE A 169 -16.66 20.24 -0.64
N SER A 170 -16.99 20.26 0.65
CA SER A 170 -16.15 19.74 1.72
C SER A 170 -16.57 18.32 2.02
N LEU A 171 -15.62 17.37 1.95
CA LEU A 171 -15.86 16.00 2.36
C LEU A 171 -15.73 15.90 3.88
N ALA A 172 -16.81 15.49 4.53
CA ALA A 172 -16.82 14.98 5.89
C ALA A 172 -16.98 13.44 5.84
N GLY A 173 -16.91 12.74 6.96
CA GLY A 173 -17.11 11.28 7.00
C GLY A 173 -15.92 10.52 7.57
N GLY A 174 -15.81 9.22 7.24
CA GLY A 174 -14.80 8.33 7.82
C GLY A 174 -14.82 6.90 7.31
N LEU A 175 -13.89 6.10 7.82
CA LEU A 175 -13.78 4.69 7.47
C LEU A 175 -14.70 3.84 8.36
N ILE A 176 -15.37 2.85 7.76
CA ILE A 176 -16.17 1.86 8.48
C ILE A 176 -15.35 0.57 8.55
N TYR A 177 -15.11 0.09 9.76
CA TYR A 177 -14.49 -1.21 10.02
C TYR A 177 -15.36 -2.00 10.99
N ARG A 178 -15.74 -3.23 10.60
CA ARG A 178 -16.63 -4.09 11.41
C ARG A 178 -17.89 -3.34 11.88
N ASP A 179 -18.55 -2.66 10.96
CA ASP A 179 -19.80 -1.92 11.18
C ASP A 179 -19.71 -0.73 12.13
N ARG A 180 -18.50 -0.28 12.45
CA ARG A 180 -18.25 0.87 13.29
C ARG A 180 -17.47 1.93 12.53
N LEU A 181 -17.89 3.18 12.69
CA LEU A 181 -17.12 4.33 12.22
C LEU A 181 -15.83 4.44 13.04
N MET A 182 -14.72 4.44 12.33
CA MET A 182 -13.41 4.64 12.91
C MET A 182 -13.11 6.13 13.01
N THR A 183 -12.56 6.53 14.16
CA THR A 183 -11.94 7.83 14.32
C THR A 183 -10.60 7.88 13.58
N ALA A 184 -10.16 9.09 13.22
CA ALA A 184 -8.86 9.29 12.55
C ALA A 184 -7.70 8.65 13.33
N GLN A 185 -7.76 8.69 14.67
CA GLN A 185 -6.75 8.08 15.53
C GLN A 185 -6.79 6.55 15.47
N GLU A 186 -7.97 5.92 15.51
CA GLU A 186 -8.10 4.46 15.39
C GLU A 186 -7.58 3.97 14.03
N VAL A 187 -7.86 4.72 12.94
CA VAL A 187 -7.34 4.41 11.60
C VAL A 187 -5.81 4.45 11.59
N GLN A 188 -5.22 5.49 12.18
CA GLN A 188 -3.76 5.63 12.26
C GLN A 188 -3.12 4.49 13.05
N THR A 189 -3.65 4.14 14.22
CA THR A 189 -3.14 3.04 15.04
C THR A 189 -3.22 1.71 14.32
N MET A 190 -4.32 1.46 13.62
CA MET A 190 -4.52 0.23 12.84
C MET A 190 -3.46 0.08 11.73
N PHE A 191 -3.19 1.16 10.98
CA PHE A 191 -2.16 1.14 9.93
C PHE A 191 -0.75 1.02 10.49
N GLN A 192 -0.43 1.70 11.58
CA GLN A 192 0.87 1.57 12.25
C GLN A 192 1.14 0.13 12.71
N GLN A 193 0.12 -0.52 13.27
CA GLN A 193 0.22 -1.92 13.71
C GLN A 193 0.38 -2.88 12.53
N TYR A 194 -0.29 -2.63 11.40
CA TYR A 194 -0.10 -3.44 10.19
C TYR A 194 1.33 -3.30 9.63
N LEU A 195 1.84 -2.08 9.52
CA LEU A 195 3.20 -1.81 9.05
C LEU A 195 4.25 -2.46 9.94
N SER A 196 4.10 -2.35 11.26
CA SER A 196 5.04 -2.96 12.21
C SER A 196 5.04 -4.48 12.07
N THR A 197 3.86 -5.11 12.00
CA THR A 197 3.74 -6.57 11.90
C THR A 197 4.25 -7.11 10.55
N THR A 198 3.93 -6.42 9.46
CA THR A 198 4.29 -6.83 8.09
C THR A 198 5.80 -6.75 7.84
N LEU A 199 6.47 -5.71 8.36
CA LEU A 199 7.91 -5.54 8.20
C LEU A 199 8.72 -6.36 9.21
N PHE A 200 8.14 -6.68 10.37
CA PHE A 200 8.84 -7.41 11.43
C PHE A 200 9.27 -8.81 10.99
N VAL A 201 8.39 -9.57 10.35
CA VAL A 201 8.69 -10.97 9.94
C VAL A 201 9.86 -11.05 8.96
N PRO A 202 9.90 -10.28 7.84
CA PRO A 202 11.05 -10.26 6.94
C PRO A 202 12.33 -9.78 7.62
N ILE A 203 12.27 -8.77 8.49
CA ILE A 203 13.47 -8.26 9.19
C ILE A 203 14.05 -9.33 10.11
N VAL A 204 13.22 -10.04 10.88
CA VAL A 204 13.68 -11.13 11.74
C VAL A 204 14.32 -12.23 10.91
N LEU A 205 13.71 -12.62 9.78
CA LEU A 205 14.31 -13.60 8.87
C LEU A 205 15.65 -13.14 8.31
N LEU A 206 15.76 -11.87 7.90
CA LEU A 206 17.03 -11.30 7.44
C LEU A 206 18.10 -11.31 8.53
N ILE A 207 17.75 -10.99 9.77
CA ILE A 207 18.67 -11.06 10.92
C ILE A 207 19.13 -12.50 11.16
N VAL A 208 18.20 -13.46 11.16
CA VAL A 208 18.54 -14.89 11.36
C VAL A 208 19.45 -15.40 10.24
N VAL A 209 19.10 -15.15 8.98
CA VAL A 209 19.92 -15.57 7.83
C VAL A 209 21.28 -14.88 7.84
N SER A 210 21.32 -13.58 8.14
CA SER A 210 22.56 -12.81 8.20
C SER A 210 23.48 -13.30 9.31
N THR A 211 22.95 -13.57 10.50
CA THR A 211 23.74 -14.10 11.62
C THR A 211 24.23 -15.52 11.37
N SER A 212 23.42 -16.40 10.76
CA SER A 212 23.90 -17.71 10.33
C SER A 212 25.00 -17.61 9.26
N GLY A 213 24.84 -16.70 8.30
CA GLY A 213 25.85 -16.45 7.26
C GLY A 213 27.18 -15.94 7.82
N THR A 214 27.16 -14.99 8.77
CA THR A 214 28.38 -14.47 9.39
C THR A 214 29.08 -15.52 10.23
N VAL A 215 28.35 -16.37 10.97
CA VAL A 215 28.93 -17.50 11.73
C VAL A 215 29.59 -18.52 10.81
N ALA A 216 28.96 -18.87 9.69
CA ALA A 216 29.56 -19.78 8.71
C ALA A 216 30.84 -19.17 8.09
N ALA A 217 30.81 -17.89 7.73
CA ALA A 217 31.96 -17.19 7.16
C ALA A 217 33.14 -17.08 8.14
N THR A 218 32.89 -16.76 9.41
CA THR A 218 33.93 -16.68 10.44
C THR A 218 34.52 -18.05 10.76
N SER A 219 33.71 -19.11 10.78
CA SER A 219 34.19 -20.49 10.97
C SER A 219 35.16 -20.90 9.86
N VAL A 220 34.84 -20.61 8.60
CA VAL A 220 35.73 -20.92 7.47
C VAL A 220 37.03 -20.10 7.53
N GLY A 221 36.94 -18.83 7.94
CA GLY A 221 38.11 -17.97 8.16
C GLY A 221 39.04 -18.52 9.23
N LEU A 222 38.49 -18.90 10.39
CA LEU A 222 39.24 -19.48 11.50
C LEU A 222 39.91 -20.81 11.13
N GLU A 223 39.23 -21.68 10.37
CA GLU A 223 39.83 -22.95 9.92
C GLU A 223 40.96 -22.76 8.89
N LYS A 224 40.85 -21.76 8.01
CA LYS A 224 41.94 -21.38 7.10
C LYS A 224 43.14 -20.86 7.90
N GLU A 225 42.90 -20.03 8.91
CA GLU A 225 43.95 -19.50 9.78
C GLU A 225 44.63 -20.60 10.62
N ALA A 226 43.87 -21.56 11.12
CA ALA A 226 44.37 -22.69 11.92
C ALA A 226 45.00 -23.82 11.09
N LYS A 227 45.02 -23.74 9.74
CA LYS A 227 45.48 -24.81 8.81
C LYS A 227 44.85 -26.19 9.02
N THR A 228 43.73 -26.28 9.74
CA THR A 228 43.03 -27.54 10.01
C THR A 228 42.49 -28.16 8.73
N LEU A 229 42.13 -27.32 7.76
CA LEU A 229 41.66 -27.73 6.44
C LEU A 229 42.78 -28.38 5.60
N GLU A 230 44.01 -27.88 5.70
CA GLU A 230 45.19 -28.46 5.06
C GLU A 230 45.56 -29.80 5.69
N MET A 231 45.44 -29.91 7.02
CA MET A 231 45.68 -31.16 7.77
C MET A 231 44.63 -32.24 7.48
N LEU A 232 43.35 -31.87 7.31
CA LEU A 232 42.29 -32.82 6.92
C LEU A 232 42.46 -33.32 5.48
N LEU A 233 43.07 -32.53 4.59
CA LEU A 233 43.35 -32.91 3.20
C LEU A 233 44.56 -33.84 3.05
N THR A 234 45.40 -33.99 4.08
CA THR A 234 46.50 -34.97 4.10
C THR A 234 46.08 -36.33 4.66
N LEU A 235 44.92 -36.40 5.33
CA LEU A 235 44.30 -37.66 5.74
C LEU A 235 43.64 -38.36 4.53
N PRO A 236 43.59 -39.70 4.49
CA PRO A 236 43.06 -40.47 3.36
C PRO A 236 41.52 -40.48 3.37
N ILE A 237 40.90 -39.31 3.35
CA ILE A 237 39.46 -39.08 3.38
C ILE A 237 39.06 -38.26 2.15
N SER A 238 37.93 -38.61 1.54
CA SER A 238 37.48 -37.96 0.30
C SER A 238 37.12 -36.49 0.53
N ARG A 239 37.42 -35.63 -0.45
CA ARG A 239 37.10 -34.19 -0.38
C ARG A 239 35.59 -33.94 -0.23
N MET A 240 34.75 -34.79 -0.83
CA MET A 240 33.29 -34.68 -0.70
C MET A 240 32.77 -35.07 0.68
N SER A 241 33.35 -36.07 1.33
CA SER A 241 32.95 -36.43 2.70
C SER A 241 33.36 -35.33 3.70
N ILE A 242 34.50 -34.66 3.48
CA ILE A 242 34.89 -33.49 4.29
C ILE A 242 33.89 -32.33 4.07
N LEU A 243 33.49 -32.10 2.83
CA LEU A 243 32.57 -31.02 2.48
C LEU A 243 31.14 -31.27 3.00
N ALA A 244 30.66 -32.52 2.92
CA ALA A 244 29.37 -32.94 3.46
C ALA A 244 29.32 -32.87 4.99
N ALA A 245 30.40 -33.28 5.67
CA ALA A 245 30.50 -33.19 7.13
C ALA A 245 30.52 -31.74 7.66
N LYS A 246 30.90 -30.76 6.84
CA LYS A 246 30.87 -29.33 7.19
C LYS A 246 29.55 -28.62 6.89
N LEU A 247 28.68 -29.25 6.08
CA LEU A 247 27.41 -28.66 5.62
C LEU A 247 26.20 -29.14 6.44
N MET A 248 26.35 -30.22 7.22
CA MET A 248 25.43 -30.60 8.29
C MET A 248 25.73 -29.83 9.57
#